data_AF-A0AAU9QRS5-F1
#
_entry.id   AF-A0AAU9QRS5-F1
#
_cell.length_a   1.000
_cell.length_b   1.000
_cell.length_c   1.000
_cell.angle_alpha   90.00
_cell.angle_beta   90.00
_cell.angle_gamma   90.00
#
_symmetry.space_group_name_H-M   'P 1'
#
loop_
_entity.id
_entity.type
_entity.pdbx_description
1 polymer ?
#
loop_
_entity_poly.entity_id
_entity_poly.type
_entity_poly.pdbx_seq_one_letter_code
_entity_poly.pdbx_strand_id
1 'polypeptide(L)'
;MNAPNNKPVLIIGCSDKKIAEPTRAIDLYQGGFYTMLRSNIGTEDPTDYFDIKILSGEHGLINSTDVIAPYEKRMCCRTDKLQVAEYVERHSQNALKQLTQASGERALYVVLSNDYLSMFKSLMGNKLDAVLAKYHSHYICESHRGIGDLRGAFKRIINHVVKEPRDKPERIWFRSGVANMAEIGFIASGNDVGTSLAHVNSNKQTDLLSVILDSTKTGRKVFIDNGLITLLNKGKEIDTDWVFAEYSRLIASLKPRHAKNVWIVVPDDVASNENAVEILRKHSRQIRQLAKKCNVILPIHRAPDIRQHALSLMSELNFGKVWLGIPCLTKKHLDLALSIREIDQLLTLKSPTGEMLFPRVHFFGMSEATYKSKLNPRLLLADLHNAEVSLDCCRTASVFGKTTNGLRKGSQLAKNLKEDHVKQQVTKSKGYQEWTFNMEFHNPESSPFVTADFYDMINTDQILLWWDVYNLAMKNHPMLQESRQWSENEIDDAIEVAWNLTSQRTVDVILFEELKKLNWARFKHHVEQLTELSGFDARFNAIKELFMTNKKMSVQVQMPLRFCA
;
A
#
# COMPACT_ATOMS: atom_id res chain seq x y z
N MET A 1 -6.69 -19.43 -25.83
CA MET A 1 -6.15 -19.26 -24.46
C MET A 1 -7.34 -19.01 -23.55
N ASN A 2 -7.69 -19.96 -22.67
CA ASN A 2 -8.84 -19.82 -21.76
C ASN A 2 -8.59 -18.68 -20.78
N ALA A 3 -9.57 -17.79 -20.58
CA ALA A 3 -9.49 -16.74 -19.58
C ALA A 3 -9.14 -17.36 -18.21
N PRO A 4 -8.24 -16.75 -17.42
CA PRO A 4 -7.91 -17.27 -16.10
C PRO A 4 -9.18 -17.32 -15.24
N ASN A 5 -9.44 -18.49 -14.65
CA ASN A 5 -10.56 -18.68 -13.73
C ASN A 5 -10.32 -17.86 -12.46
N ASN A 6 -10.88 -16.65 -12.40
CA ASN A 6 -10.69 -15.69 -11.30
C ASN A 6 -11.54 -15.98 -10.05
N LYS A 7 -12.31 -17.09 -10.03
CA LYS A 7 -13.16 -17.47 -8.88
C LYS A 7 -12.30 -17.64 -7.62
N PRO A 8 -12.74 -17.20 -6.43
CA PRO A 8 -12.05 -17.52 -5.19
C PRO A 8 -12.01 -19.03 -4.92
N VAL A 9 -10.99 -19.47 -4.19
CA VAL A 9 -10.86 -20.86 -3.71
C VAL A 9 -11.56 -20.99 -2.36
N LEU A 10 -12.41 -22.00 -2.22
CA LEU A 10 -13.10 -22.31 -0.96
C LEU A 10 -12.73 -23.72 -0.51
N ILE A 11 -12.25 -23.85 0.72
CA ILE A 11 -11.95 -25.13 1.36
C ILE A 11 -12.93 -25.39 2.49
N ILE A 12 -13.67 -26.49 2.35
CA ILE A 12 -14.62 -27.01 3.35
C ILE A 12 -14.36 -28.50 3.61
N GLY A 13 -14.83 -29.02 4.75
CA GLY A 13 -14.67 -30.43 5.11
C GLY A 13 -15.69 -31.33 4.42
N CYS A 14 -15.38 -32.62 4.28
CA CYS A 14 -16.38 -33.62 3.90
C CYS A 14 -17.50 -33.76 4.95
N SER A 15 -18.58 -34.45 4.61
CA SER A 15 -19.70 -34.71 5.51
C SER A 15 -19.95 -36.21 5.68
N ASP A 16 -20.34 -36.62 6.89
CA ASP A 16 -20.83 -37.96 7.16
C ASP A 16 -22.04 -38.31 6.28
N LYS A 17 -22.98 -37.37 6.09
CA LYS A 17 -24.17 -37.58 5.27
C LYS A 17 -23.81 -37.52 3.78
N LYS A 18 -23.93 -38.65 3.09
CA LYS A 18 -23.61 -38.83 1.66
C LYS A 18 -24.79 -39.47 0.92
N ILE A 19 -24.88 -39.25 -0.38
CA ILE A 19 -25.77 -40.07 -1.23
C ILE A 19 -25.15 -41.45 -1.48
N ALA A 20 -25.96 -42.44 -1.85
CA ALA A 20 -25.54 -43.84 -1.96
C ALA A 20 -24.78 -44.18 -3.27
N GLU A 21 -24.79 -43.27 -4.24
CA GLU A 21 -24.21 -43.51 -5.57
C GLU A 21 -22.96 -42.66 -5.81
N PRO A 22 -21.97 -43.16 -6.57
CA PRO A 22 -20.84 -42.36 -7.00
C PRO A 22 -21.27 -41.12 -7.78
N THR A 23 -20.83 -39.95 -7.33
CA THR A 23 -21.13 -38.67 -7.98
C THR A 23 -20.01 -37.66 -7.71
N ARG A 24 -20.12 -36.44 -8.27
CA ARG A 24 -19.24 -35.32 -7.96
C ARG A 24 -19.18 -35.09 -6.45
N ALA A 25 -18.01 -34.84 -5.89
CA ALA A 25 -17.82 -34.66 -4.46
C ALA A 25 -18.75 -33.58 -3.85
N ILE A 26 -19.02 -32.48 -4.57
CA ILE A 26 -19.94 -31.41 -4.12
C ILE A 26 -21.41 -31.86 -4.00
N ASP A 27 -21.82 -32.81 -4.83
CA ASP A 27 -23.17 -33.37 -4.88
C ASP A 27 -23.30 -34.58 -3.95
N LEU A 28 -22.18 -35.29 -3.70
CA LEU A 28 -22.14 -36.43 -2.78
C LEU A 28 -22.52 -36.00 -1.37
N TYR A 29 -21.91 -34.92 -0.85
CA TYR A 29 -22.08 -34.50 0.54
C TYR A 29 -23.37 -33.71 0.76
N GLN A 30 -24.12 -34.12 1.79
CA GLN A 30 -25.44 -33.59 2.15
C GLN A 30 -25.48 -32.97 3.55
N GLY A 31 -24.30 -32.66 4.12
CA GLY A 31 -24.18 -32.01 5.42
C GLY A 31 -24.62 -30.56 5.44
N GLY A 32 -24.81 -30.00 6.65
CA GLY A 32 -25.35 -28.65 6.81
C GLY A 32 -24.59 -27.53 6.12
N PHE A 33 -23.27 -27.67 5.90
CA PHE A 33 -22.48 -26.71 5.10
C PHE A 33 -22.86 -26.76 3.62
N TYR A 34 -23.02 -27.95 3.06
CA TYR A 34 -23.42 -28.14 1.67
C TYR A 34 -24.85 -27.64 1.43
N THR A 35 -25.78 -27.93 2.36
CA THR A 35 -27.13 -27.36 2.35
C THR A 35 -27.11 -25.83 2.44
N MET A 36 -26.28 -25.26 3.33
CA MET A 36 -26.15 -23.81 3.46
C MET A 36 -25.60 -23.16 2.19
N LEU A 37 -24.59 -23.77 1.57
CA LEU A 37 -24.01 -23.29 0.33
C LEU A 37 -25.06 -23.24 -0.78
N ARG A 38 -25.73 -24.37 -1.02
CA ARG A 38 -26.80 -24.48 -2.04
C ARG A 38 -27.94 -23.49 -1.78
N SER A 39 -28.44 -23.42 -0.54
CA SER A 39 -29.57 -22.53 -0.21
C SER A 39 -29.26 -21.04 -0.32
N ASN A 40 -28.01 -20.60 -0.20
CA ASN A 40 -27.64 -19.19 -0.34
C ASN A 40 -27.26 -18.81 -1.78
N ILE A 41 -26.96 -19.79 -2.64
CA ILE A 41 -26.69 -19.60 -4.07
C ILE A 41 -27.97 -19.76 -4.91
N GLY A 42 -28.92 -20.59 -4.46
CA GLY A 42 -30.19 -20.80 -5.14
C GLY A 42 -30.11 -21.91 -6.16
N THR A 43 -30.52 -21.62 -7.40
CA THR A 43 -30.61 -22.59 -8.51
C THR A 43 -29.31 -22.79 -9.28
N GLU A 44 -28.29 -21.97 -9.02
CA GLU A 44 -26.99 -22.02 -9.70
C GLU A 44 -26.02 -23.02 -9.05
N ASP A 45 -25.03 -23.49 -9.80
CA ASP A 45 -24.03 -24.44 -9.29
C ASP A 45 -23.02 -23.67 -8.41
N PRO A 46 -22.74 -24.10 -7.16
CA PRO A 46 -21.74 -23.46 -6.32
C PRO A 46 -20.34 -23.33 -6.95
N THR A 47 -20.00 -24.20 -7.90
CA THR A 47 -18.75 -24.16 -8.66
C THR A 47 -18.69 -23.01 -9.68
N ASP A 48 -19.80 -22.31 -9.92
CA ASP A 48 -19.84 -21.06 -10.70
C ASP A 48 -19.26 -19.88 -9.93
N TYR A 49 -19.35 -19.91 -8.60
CA TYR A 49 -18.84 -18.85 -7.71
C TYR A 49 -17.49 -19.17 -7.09
N PHE A 50 -17.21 -20.46 -6.87
CA PHE A 50 -16.03 -20.90 -6.14
C PHE A 50 -15.30 -22.03 -6.87
N ASP A 51 -13.98 -22.05 -6.77
CA ASP A 51 -13.20 -23.27 -6.94
C ASP A 51 -13.16 -24.00 -5.60
N ILE A 52 -14.10 -24.94 -5.44
CA ILE A 52 -14.31 -25.62 -4.17
C ILE A 52 -13.37 -26.82 -4.09
N LYS A 53 -12.55 -26.84 -3.03
CA LYS A 53 -11.77 -28.00 -2.61
C LYS A 53 -12.38 -28.58 -1.33
N ILE A 54 -12.44 -29.90 -1.26
CA ILE A 54 -13.02 -30.61 -0.11
C ILE A 54 -11.91 -31.38 0.59
N LEU A 55 -11.73 -31.11 1.89
CA LEU A 55 -10.83 -31.89 2.72
C LEU A 55 -11.58 -33.12 3.23
N SER A 56 -11.15 -34.31 2.81
CA SER A 56 -11.74 -35.62 3.09
C SER A 56 -10.82 -36.46 3.98
N GLY A 57 -11.39 -37.14 4.98
CA GLY A 57 -10.64 -38.09 5.81
C GLY A 57 -10.11 -39.33 5.06
N GLU A 58 -10.67 -39.64 3.89
CA GLU A 58 -10.22 -40.76 3.04
C GLU A 58 -9.33 -40.29 1.89
N HIS A 59 -9.75 -39.24 1.19
CA HIS A 59 -9.12 -38.86 -0.08
C HIS A 59 -8.13 -37.69 0.04
N GLY A 60 -7.97 -37.08 1.23
CA GLY A 60 -7.17 -35.88 1.37
C GLY A 60 -7.89 -34.65 0.81
N LEU A 61 -7.15 -33.74 0.18
CA LEU A 61 -7.73 -32.56 -0.48
C LEU A 61 -8.10 -32.89 -1.93
N ILE A 62 -9.41 -32.88 -2.23
CA ILE A 62 -9.98 -33.21 -3.55
C ILE A 62 -10.74 -32.02 -4.16
N ASN A 63 -11.00 -32.06 -5.47
CA ASN A 63 -11.86 -31.09 -6.13
C ASN A 63 -13.33 -31.42 -5.91
N SER A 64 -14.17 -30.37 -5.89
CA SER A 64 -15.63 -30.51 -5.91
C SER A 64 -16.19 -31.31 -7.08
N THR A 65 -15.48 -31.33 -8.21
CA THR A 65 -15.88 -32.01 -9.44
C THR A 65 -15.40 -33.47 -9.52
N ASP A 66 -14.54 -33.91 -8.60
CA ASP A 66 -14.03 -35.29 -8.61
C ASP A 66 -15.19 -36.25 -8.33
N VAL A 67 -15.34 -37.31 -9.14
CA VAL A 67 -16.36 -38.35 -8.92
C VAL A 67 -15.83 -39.35 -7.90
N ILE A 68 -16.53 -39.48 -6.77
CA ILE A 68 -16.15 -40.36 -5.66
C ILE A 68 -17.33 -41.21 -5.21
N ALA A 69 -17.04 -42.45 -4.80
CA ALA A 69 -18.01 -43.36 -4.21
C ALA A 69 -18.28 -42.99 -2.73
N PRO A 70 -19.45 -43.33 -2.17
CA PRO A 70 -19.69 -43.18 -0.74
C PRO A 70 -18.70 -44.03 0.08
N TYR A 71 -18.29 -43.51 1.23
CA TYR A 71 -17.33 -44.13 2.14
C TYR A 71 -17.61 -43.72 3.59
N GLU A 72 -17.23 -44.56 4.55
CA GLU A 72 -17.46 -44.35 5.97
C GLU A 72 -16.14 -44.14 6.73
N LYS A 73 -15.44 -43.05 6.40
CA LYS A 73 -14.22 -42.64 7.10
C LYS A 73 -14.29 -41.18 7.55
N ARG A 74 -14.15 -40.98 8.85
CA ARG A 74 -14.08 -39.65 9.47
C ARG A 74 -12.65 -39.12 9.47
N MET A 75 -12.52 -37.80 9.60
CA MET A 75 -11.22 -37.18 9.84
C MET A 75 -10.63 -37.69 11.16
N CYS A 76 -9.32 -37.94 11.18
CA CYS A 76 -8.63 -38.37 12.39
C CYS A 76 -8.70 -37.29 13.48
N CYS A 77 -8.71 -37.75 14.73
CA CYS A 77 -8.73 -36.84 15.88
C CYS A 77 -7.40 -36.08 15.95
N ARG A 78 -7.45 -34.75 16.13
CA ARG A 78 -6.23 -33.91 16.16
C ARG A 78 -5.24 -34.24 17.28
N THR A 79 -5.66 -35.00 18.30
CA THR A 79 -4.80 -35.43 19.40
C THR A 79 -4.11 -36.78 19.16
N ASP A 80 -4.55 -37.55 18.16
CA ASP A 80 -3.95 -38.84 17.83
C ASP A 80 -2.76 -38.67 16.88
N LYS A 81 -1.57 -38.53 17.45
CA LYS A 81 -0.35 -38.24 16.69
C LYS A 81 -0.02 -39.27 15.60
N LEU A 82 -0.36 -40.55 15.82
CA LEU A 82 -0.05 -41.62 14.86
C LEU A 82 -0.94 -41.51 13.63
N GLN A 83 -2.27 -41.43 13.83
CA GLN A 83 -3.19 -41.25 12.70
C GLN A 83 -2.95 -39.94 11.95
N VAL A 84 -2.54 -38.88 12.64
CA VAL A 84 -2.16 -37.61 12.00
C VAL A 84 -0.92 -37.78 11.13
N ALA A 85 0.12 -38.47 11.61
CA ALA A 85 1.34 -38.71 10.85
C ALA A 85 1.06 -39.54 9.59
N GLU A 86 0.32 -40.65 9.72
CA GLU A 86 -0.07 -41.50 8.58
C GLU A 86 -0.88 -40.73 7.54
N TYR A 87 -1.82 -39.89 7.98
CA TYR A 87 -2.62 -39.07 7.09
C TYR A 87 -1.77 -38.01 6.35
N VAL A 88 -0.83 -37.37 7.04
CA VAL A 88 0.07 -36.38 6.44
C VAL A 88 1.01 -37.03 5.43
N GLU A 89 1.59 -38.18 5.77
CA GLU A 89 2.45 -38.95 4.86
C GLU A 89 1.72 -39.29 3.56
N ARG A 90 0.47 -39.74 3.68
CA ARG A 90 -0.35 -40.15 2.54
C ARG A 90 -0.79 -38.98 1.65
N HIS A 91 -1.13 -37.82 2.22
CA HIS A 91 -1.87 -36.79 1.48
C HIS A 91 -1.15 -35.44 1.30
N SER A 92 -0.03 -35.19 1.99
CA SER A 92 0.63 -33.87 1.99
C SER A 92 1.08 -33.40 0.61
N GLN A 93 1.68 -34.28 -0.19
CA GLN A 93 2.19 -33.95 -1.53
C GLN A 93 1.06 -33.52 -2.47
N ASN A 94 -0.05 -34.29 -2.50
CA ASN A 94 -1.20 -33.96 -3.33
C ASN A 94 -1.87 -32.65 -2.85
N ALA A 95 -2.06 -32.47 -1.55
CA ALA A 95 -2.66 -31.25 -1.01
C ALA A 95 -1.83 -30.01 -1.37
N LEU A 96 -0.50 -30.08 -1.25
CA LEU A 96 0.39 -28.98 -1.60
C LEU A 96 0.34 -28.67 -3.11
N LYS A 97 0.29 -29.71 -3.96
CA LYS A 97 0.14 -29.56 -5.41
C LYS A 97 -1.17 -28.86 -5.76
N GLN A 98 -2.30 -29.34 -5.22
CA GLN A 98 -3.63 -28.77 -5.45
C GLN A 98 -3.71 -27.30 -5.04
N LEU A 99 -3.21 -26.95 -3.85
CA LEU A 99 -3.22 -25.57 -3.36
C LEU A 99 -2.28 -24.65 -4.14
N THR A 100 -1.14 -25.15 -4.59
CA THR A 100 -0.22 -24.35 -5.41
C THR A 100 -0.81 -24.12 -6.80
N GLN A 101 -1.43 -25.13 -7.41
CA GLN A 101 -2.11 -25.00 -8.71
C GLN A 101 -3.30 -24.06 -8.66
N ALA A 102 -4.02 -24.01 -7.53
CA ALA A 102 -5.16 -23.11 -7.35
C ALA A 102 -4.77 -21.67 -6.95
N SER A 103 -3.49 -21.39 -6.68
CA SER A 103 -3.00 -20.06 -6.29
C SER A 103 -2.99 -19.05 -7.46
N GLY A 104 -2.63 -17.79 -7.18
CA GLY A 104 -2.65 -16.70 -8.15
C GLY A 104 -3.34 -15.45 -7.62
N GLU A 105 -3.87 -14.60 -8.51
CA GLU A 105 -4.61 -13.38 -8.16
C GLU A 105 -6.05 -13.69 -7.67
N ARG A 106 -6.18 -14.66 -6.75
CA ARG A 106 -7.43 -15.22 -6.22
C ARG A 106 -7.45 -15.12 -4.69
N ALA A 107 -8.63 -15.02 -4.10
CA ALA A 107 -8.80 -15.15 -2.65
C ALA A 107 -8.91 -16.63 -2.24
N LEU A 108 -8.32 -17.00 -1.09
CA LEU A 108 -8.49 -18.31 -0.46
C LEU A 108 -9.32 -18.20 0.82
N TYR A 109 -10.39 -18.99 0.91
CA TYR A 109 -11.22 -19.13 2.11
C TYR A 109 -11.11 -20.54 2.67
N VAL A 110 -10.79 -20.68 3.95
CA VAL A 110 -10.71 -21.98 4.64
C VAL A 110 -11.68 -21.98 5.81
N VAL A 111 -12.69 -22.84 5.73
CA VAL A 111 -13.74 -22.98 6.76
C VAL A 111 -13.88 -24.45 7.13
N LEU A 112 -13.17 -24.84 8.19
CA LEU A 112 -13.03 -26.22 8.62
C LEU A 112 -13.31 -26.32 10.12
N SER A 113 -13.90 -27.43 10.57
CA SER A 113 -14.00 -27.73 12.01
C SER A 113 -12.62 -28.03 12.60
N ASN A 114 -12.49 -28.03 13.94
CA ASN A 114 -11.19 -28.10 14.61
C ASN A 114 -10.28 -29.25 14.15
N ASP A 115 -10.82 -30.46 13.97
CA ASP A 115 -10.01 -31.61 13.53
C ASP A 115 -9.56 -31.47 12.07
N TYR A 116 -10.46 -31.04 11.19
CA TYR A 116 -10.14 -30.77 9.79
C TYR A 116 -9.16 -29.60 9.64
N LEU A 117 -9.33 -28.52 10.40
CA LEU A 117 -8.44 -27.37 10.39
C LEU A 117 -7.05 -27.75 10.88
N SER A 118 -6.97 -28.56 11.94
CA SER A 118 -5.70 -29.11 12.41
C SER A 118 -5.02 -29.92 11.31
N MET A 119 -5.77 -30.78 10.61
CA MET A 119 -5.21 -31.62 9.54
C MET A 119 -4.78 -30.79 8.34
N PHE A 120 -5.55 -29.79 7.94
CA PHE A 120 -5.16 -28.85 6.89
C PHE A 120 -3.81 -28.19 7.18
N LYS A 121 -3.62 -27.72 8.41
CA LYS A 121 -2.34 -27.13 8.85
C LYS A 121 -1.22 -28.17 8.85
N SER A 122 -1.45 -29.37 9.37
CA SER A 122 -0.46 -30.46 9.39
C SER A 122 -0.01 -30.88 7.99
N LEU A 123 -0.93 -30.93 7.01
CA LEU A 123 -0.59 -31.25 5.62
C LEU A 123 0.40 -30.25 5.01
N MET A 124 0.32 -28.98 5.41
CA MET A 124 1.18 -27.91 4.90
C MET A 124 2.46 -27.73 5.73
N GLY A 125 2.39 -28.01 7.04
CA GLY A 125 3.49 -27.82 7.97
C GLY A 125 4.06 -26.39 7.90
N ASN A 126 5.39 -26.30 7.83
CA ASN A 126 6.11 -25.02 7.72
C ASN A 126 5.92 -24.30 6.36
N LYS A 127 5.28 -24.93 5.37
CA LYS A 127 5.08 -24.34 4.04
C LYS A 127 3.81 -23.49 3.95
N LEU A 128 2.96 -23.50 4.98
CA LEU A 128 1.65 -22.83 4.94
C LEU A 128 1.77 -21.36 4.56
N ASP A 129 2.62 -20.59 5.25
CA ASP A 129 2.78 -19.16 4.97
C ASP A 129 3.28 -18.88 3.54
N ALA A 130 4.20 -19.71 3.04
CA ALA A 130 4.70 -19.60 1.68
C ALA A 130 3.62 -19.91 0.64
N VAL A 131 2.70 -20.84 0.94
CA VAL A 131 1.54 -21.12 0.09
C VAL A 131 0.53 -19.97 0.14
N LEU A 132 0.20 -19.49 1.34
CA LEU A 132 -0.74 -18.38 1.54
C LEU A 132 -0.27 -17.08 0.86
N ALA A 133 1.04 -16.84 0.83
CA ALA A 133 1.64 -15.69 0.16
C ALA A 133 1.49 -15.70 -1.38
N LYS A 134 1.17 -16.85 -1.99
CA LYS A 134 0.92 -16.97 -3.44
C LYS A 134 -0.49 -16.56 -3.85
N TYR A 135 -1.40 -16.41 -2.88
CA TYR A 135 -2.76 -15.94 -3.12
C TYR A 135 -2.81 -14.41 -3.03
N HIS A 136 -3.73 -13.78 -3.76
CA HIS A 136 -3.99 -12.35 -3.63
C HIS A 136 -4.36 -11.98 -2.19
N SER A 137 -5.21 -12.79 -1.56
CA SER A 137 -5.66 -12.64 -0.17
C SER A 137 -6.07 -14.01 0.38
N HIS A 138 -6.12 -14.14 1.70
CA HIS A 138 -6.62 -15.36 2.33
C HIS A 138 -7.36 -15.07 3.63
N TYR A 139 -8.28 -15.95 3.99
CA TYR A 139 -8.98 -16.00 5.27
C TYR A 139 -9.10 -17.46 5.72
N ILE A 140 -8.64 -17.73 6.95
CA ILE A 140 -8.78 -19.03 7.61
C ILE A 140 -9.62 -18.80 8.87
N CYS A 141 -10.72 -19.52 9.01
CA CYS A 141 -11.57 -19.43 10.20
C CYS A 141 -10.92 -20.21 11.36
N GLU A 142 -10.06 -19.56 12.13
CA GLU A 142 -9.30 -20.19 13.23
C GLU A 142 -9.90 -19.96 14.63
N SER A 143 -10.90 -19.09 14.73
CA SER A 143 -11.39 -18.56 16.01
C SER A 143 -12.80 -19.02 16.39
N HIS A 144 -13.34 -20.04 15.71
CA HIS A 144 -14.68 -20.53 15.98
C HIS A 144 -14.73 -21.32 17.31
N ARG A 145 -15.67 -20.99 18.22
CA ARG A 145 -15.87 -21.74 19.47
C ARG A 145 -16.82 -22.92 19.31
N GLY A 146 -17.58 -22.94 18.22
CA GLY A 146 -18.53 -23.99 17.90
C GLY A 146 -19.10 -23.86 16.50
N ILE A 147 -20.06 -24.72 16.19
CA ILE A 147 -20.65 -24.79 14.84
C ILE A 147 -21.38 -23.51 14.43
N GLY A 148 -21.92 -22.76 15.39
CA GLY A 148 -22.59 -21.47 15.14
C GLY A 148 -21.64 -20.43 14.55
N ASP A 149 -20.47 -20.24 15.17
CA ASP A 149 -19.43 -19.31 14.69
C ASP A 149 -18.93 -19.71 13.29
N LEU A 150 -18.68 -21.00 13.08
CA LEU A 150 -18.20 -21.54 11.81
C LEU A 150 -19.22 -21.31 10.68
N ARG A 151 -20.51 -21.59 10.96
CA ARG A 151 -21.62 -21.29 10.03
C ARG A 151 -21.76 -19.80 9.76
N GLY A 152 -21.58 -18.96 10.78
CA GLY A 152 -21.58 -17.50 10.64
C GLY A 152 -20.48 -17.01 9.70
N ALA A 153 -19.25 -17.49 9.89
CA ALA A 153 -18.12 -17.17 9.01
C ALA A 153 -18.37 -17.65 7.58
N PHE A 154 -18.87 -18.88 7.41
CA PHE A 154 -19.21 -19.44 6.10
C PHE A 154 -20.25 -18.60 5.37
N LYS A 155 -21.33 -18.22 6.06
CA LYS A 155 -22.37 -17.35 5.51
C LYS A 155 -21.84 -15.97 5.11
N ARG A 156 -20.91 -15.39 5.88
CA ARG A 156 -20.24 -14.12 5.50
C ARG A 156 -19.47 -14.25 4.19
N ILE A 157 -18.71 -15.33 4.02
CA ILE A 157 -17.94 -15.60 2.79
C ILE A 157 -18.89 -15.76 1.60
N ILE A 158 -19.94 -16.58 1.72
CA ILE A 158 -20.92 -16.77 0.64
C ILE A 158 -21.54 -15.43 0.26
N ASN A 159 -22.03 -14.65 1.23
CA ASN A 159 -22.61 -13.34 0.95
C ASN A 159 -21.61 -12.39 0.28
N HIS A 160 -20.36 -12.39 0.72
CA HIS A 160 -19.32 -11.52 0.17
C HIS A 160 -19.00 -11.84 -1.30
N VAL A 161 -19.00 -13.12 -1.67
CA VAL A 161 -18.67 -13.57 -3.03
C VAL A 161 -19.89 -13.54 -3.96
N VAL A 162 -21.02 -14.07 -3.49
CA VAL A 162 -22.21 -14.31 -4.34
C VAL A 162 -23.03 -13.04 -4.55
N LYS A 163 -23.16 -12.19 -3.53
CA LYS A 163 -24.10 -11.07 -3.61
C LYS A 163 -23.53 -9.85 -4.31
N GLU A 164 -22.24 -9.88 -4.66
CA GLU A 164 -21.39 -8.74 -5.03
C GLU A 164 -21.58 -7.52 -4.09
N PRO A 165 -20.60 -6.61 -3.99
CA PRO A 165 -20.73 -5.51 -3.06
C PRO A 165 -21.71 -4.46 -3.61
N ARG A 166 -22.73 -4.13 -2.82
CA ARG A 166 -23.17 -2.72 -2.68
C ARG A 166 -21.92 -1.86 -2.55
N ASP A 167 -21.88 -0.69 -3.20
CA ASP A 167 -20.82 0.32 -3.12
C ASP A 167 -19.91 0.13 -1.89
N LYS A 168 -18.78 -0.58 -2.05
CA LYS A 168 -17.87 -0.82 -0.92
C LYS A 168 -17.46 0.55 -0.39
N PRO A 169 -17.49 0.79 0.93
CA PRO A 169 -17.05 2.06 1.49
C PRO A 169 -15.66 2.38 0.96
N GLU A 170 -15.48 3.58 0.40
CA GLU A 170 -14.19 4.01 -0.08
C GLU A 170 -13.18 3.97 1.08
N ARG A 171 -12.03 3.35 0.83
CA ARG A 171 -10.97 3.22 1.83
C ARG A 171 -10.29 4.58 2.00
N ILE A 172 -10.10 4.99 3.25
CA ILE A 172 -9.40 6.24 3.55
C ILE A 172 -7.90 5.97 3.66
N TRP A 173 -7.10 6.65 2.83
CA TRP A 173 -5.64 6.52 2.82
C TRP A 173 -5.00 7.82 3.31
N PHE A 174 -4.59 7.87 4.57
CA PHE A 174 -3.86 9.01 5.10
C PHE A 174 -2.41 9.00 4.61
N ARG A 175 -2.00 10.10 3.98
CA ARG A 175 -0.59 10.41 3.72
C ARG A 175 0.04 10.90 5.03
N SER A 176 0.36 9.96 5.91
CA SER A 176 0.91 10.26 7.24
C SER A 176 2.38 10.65 7.21
N GLY A 177 2.83 11.30 8.28
CA GLY A 177 4.20 11.76 8.44
C GLY A 177 4.45 13.19 7.97
N VAL A 178 3.39 14.00 7.81
CA VAL A 178 3.51 15.42 7.52
C VAL A 178 4.10 16.15 8.73
N ALA A 179 5.30 16.67 8.59
CA ALA A 179 6.10 17.30 9.65
C ALA A 179 6.80 18.60 9.20
N ASN A 180 6.57 19.08 7.99
CA ASN A 180 7.04 20.39 7.52
C ASN A 180 6.15 20.93 6.38
N MET A 181 6.34 22.21 6.05
CA MET A 181 5.55 22.89 5.03
C MET A 181 5.78 22.41 3.60
N ALA A 182 6.82 21.64 3.28
CA ALA A 182 6.94 21.12 1.91
C ALA A 182 5.95 19.95 1.69
N GLU A 183 5.51 19.29 2.77
CA GLU A 183 4.71 18.07 2.71
C GLU A 183 3.21 18.31 2.54
N ILE A 184 2.75 19.55 2.66
CA ILE A 184 1.38 19.93 2.24
C ILE A 184 1.19 19.83 0.71
N GLY A 185 2.22 19.46 -0.06
CA GLY A 185 2.05 18.95 -1.42
C GLY A 185 1.06 17.78 -1.51
N PHE A 186 0.90 16.99 -0.43
CA PHE A 186 -0.16 15.97 -0.33
C PHE A 186 -1.57 16.61 -0.36
N ILE A 187 -1.78 17.71 0.35
CA ILE A 187 -3.04 18.44 0.34
C ILE A 187 -3.27 19.04 -1.06
N ALA A 188 -2.23 19.64 -1.65
CA ALA A 188 -2.30 20.24 -2.99
C ALA A 188 -2.62 19.21 -4.10
N SER A 189 -2.27 17.94 -3.89
CA SER A 189 -2.61 16.81 -4.77
C SER A 189 -3.95 16.15 -4.44
N GLY A 190 -4.72 16.71 -3.49
CA GLY A 190 -6.05 16.23 -3.12
C GLY A 190 -6.05 15.00 -2.21
N ASN A 191 -4.94 14.69 -1.53
CA ASN A 191 -4.88 13.55 -0.63
C ASN A 191 -5.33 13.90 0.79
N ASP A 192 -5.90 12.92 1.49
CA ASP A 192 -6.08 12.96 2.94
C ASP A 192 -4.71 12.84 3.63
N VAL A 193 -4.50 13.54 4.74
CA VAL A 193 -3.16 13.70 5.35
C VAL A 193 -3.11 13.24 6.80
N GLY A 194 -1.92 12.84 7.24
CA GLY A 194 -1.67 12.47 8.63
C GLY A 194 -0.45 13.19 9.21
N THR A 195 -0.56 13.64 10.46
CA THR A 195 0.54 14.22 11.24
C THR A 195 0.59 13.60 12.64
N SER A 196 1.52 14.06 13.47
CA SER A 196 1.67 13.63 14.86
C SER A 196 1.86 14.84 15.76
N LEU A 197 1.29 14.79 16.97
CA LEU A 197 1.50 15.79 18.01
C LEU A 197 2.98 16.00 18.39
N ALA A 198 3.83 15.00 18.14
CA ALA A 198 5.28 15.11 18.32
C ALA A 198 5.95 16.08 17.31
N HIS A 199 5.33 16.29 16.15
CA HIS A 199 5.81 17.18 15.10
C HIS A 199 5.08 18.51 15.11
N VAL A 200 3.75 18.49 15.27
CA VAL A 200 2.85 19.62 15.08
C VAL A 200 1.84 19.69 16.22
N ASN A 201 1.79 20.82 16.93
CA ASN A 201 0.84 21.07 18.02
C ASN A 201 0.64 22.58 18.21
N SER A 202 -0.17 22.99 19.18
CA SER A 202 -0.49 24.41 19.40
C SER A 202 0.72 25.30 19.72
N ASN A 203 1.87 24.71 20.08
CA ASN A 203 3.09 25.42 20.44
C ASN A 203 4.24 25.15 19.44
N LYS A 204 4.04 24.27 18.46
CA LYS A 204 5.10 23.80 17.56
C LYS A 204 4.58 23.66 16.14
N GLN A 205 5.23 24.35 15.20
CA GLN A 205 4.82 24.41 13.80
C GLN A 205 3.34 24.79 13.63
N THR A 206 2.91 25.83 14.33
CA THR A 206 1.51 26.32 14.35
C THR A 206 0.99 26.68 12.96
N ASP A 207 1.84 27.20 12.10
CA ASP A 207 1.51 27.50 10.70
C ASP A 207 1.15 26.23 9.92
N LEU A 208 1.93 25.16 10.09
CA LEU A 208 1.64 23.86 9.49
C LEU A 208 0.36 23.27 10.07
N LEU A 209 0.16 23.36 11.39
CA LEU A 209 -1.07 22.92 12.04
C LEU A 209 -2.28 23.62 11.43
N SER A 210 -2.21 24.94 11.26
CA SER A 210 -3.29 25.73 10.69
C SER A 210 -3.62 25.30 9.27
N VAL A 211 -2.62 25.07 8.41
CA VAL A 211 -2.86 24.59 7.03
C VAL A 211 -3.48 23.19 7.01
N ILE A 212 -2.97 22.27 7.85
CA ILE A 212 -3.52 20.92 7.97
C ILE A 212 -4.99 20.98 8.40
N LEU A 213 -5.30 21.71 9.47
CA LEU A 213 -6.66 21.83 9.98
C LEU A 213 -7.57 22.56 9.00
N ASP A 214 -7.08 23.55 8.27
CA ASP A 214 -7.87 24.27 7.26
C ASP A 214 -8.27 23.41 6.07
N SER A 215 -7.49 22.37 5.75
CA SER A 215 -7.88 21.39 4.72
C SER A 215 -9.19 20.66 5.04
N THR A 216 -9.58 20.56 6.32
CA THR A 216 -10.87 19.98 6.71
C THR A 216 -12.06 20.81 6.20
N LYS A 217 -11.88 22.11 5.91
CA LYS A 217 -12.89 23.00 5.35
C LYS A 217 -13.28 22.60 3.92
N THR A 218 -12.36 21.98 3.18
CA THR A 218 -12.60 21.48 1.81
C THR A 218 -12.96 19.98 1.78
N GLY A 219 -13.32 19.42 2.93
CA GLY A 219 -13.73 18.03 3.08
C GLY A 219 -12.57 17.03 3.14
N ARG A 220 -11.31 17.48 3.19
CA ARG A 220 -10.16 16.58 3.40
C ARG A 220 -10.20 15.99 4.80
N LYS A 221 -9.77 14.74 4.90
CA LYS A 221 -9.65 14.01 6.16
C LYS A 221 -8.25 14.20 6.73
N VAL A 222 -8.17 14.42 8.05
CA VAL A 222 -6.94 14.67 8.77
C VAL A 222 -6.78 13.64 9.89
N PHE A 223 -5.66 12.93 9.88
CA PHE A 223 -5.26 12.02 10.95
C PHE A 223 -4.20 12.68 11.84
N ILE A 224 -4.36 12.60 13.16
CA ILE A 224 -3.45 13.18 14.15
C ILE A 224 -3.07 12.10 15.16
N ASP A 225 -1.90 11.50 14.94
CA ASP A 225 -1.29 10.58 15.88
C ASP A 225 -0.83 11.29 17.15
N ASN A 226 -0.85 10.59 18.28
CA ASN A 226 -0.39 11.11 19.57
C ASN A 226 1.15 11.14 19.66
N GLY A 227 1.85 10.44 18.77
CA GLY A 227 3.31 10.42 18.70
C GLY A 227 3.99 9.38 19.60
N LEU A 228 3.23 8.43 20.15
CA LEU A 228 3.73 7.35 21.01
C LEU A 228 4.97 6.67 20.44
N ILE A 229 4.94 6.24 19.17
CA ILE A 229 6.09 5.57 18.53
C ILE A 229 7.32 6.49 18.45
N THR A 230 7.12 7.78 18.16
CA THR A 230 8.22 8.75 18.09
C THR A 230 8.82 9.03 19.48
N LEU A 231 8.01 9.02 20.54
CA LEU A 231 8.46 9.17 21.92
C LEU A 231 9.16 7.90 22.46
N LEU A 232 8.61 6.72 22.17
CA LEU A 232 9.22 5.43 22.51
C LEU A 232 10.63 5.30 21.90
N ASN A 233 10.81 5.70 20.63
CA ASN A 233 12.14 5.71 19.99
C ASN A 233 13.14 6.66 20.67
N LYS A 234 12.68 7.61 21.48
CA LYS A 234 13.51 8.56 22.25
C LYS A 234 13.63 8.18 23.73
N GLY A 235 13.07 7.04 24.15
CA GLY A 235 13.05 6.61 25.55
C GLY A 235 12.22 7.54 26.45
N LYS A 236 11.20 8.21 25.90
CA LYS A 236 10.31 9.10 26.66
C LYS A 236 8.92 8.49 26.80
N GLU A 237 8.31 8.71 27.95
CA GLU A 237 6.90 8.38 28.19
C GLU A 237 5.98 9.43 27.56
N ILE A 238 4.73 9.03 27.32
CA ILE A 238 3.69 9.90 26.76
C ILE A 238 2.90 10.56 27.90
N ASP A 239 2.82 11.89 27.88
CA ASP A 239 1.95 12.63 28.79
C ASP A 239 0.51 12.57 28.25
N THR A 240 -0.30 11.69 28.83
CA THR A 240 -1.69 11.45 28.42
C THR A 240 -2.60 12.65 28.70
N ASP A 241 -2.37 13.37 29.80
CA ASP A 241 -3.13 14.57 30.16
C ASP A 241 -2.90 15.67 29.12
N TRP A 242 -1.64 15.91 28.75
CA TRP A 242 -1.28 16.87 27.72
C TRP A 242 -1.89 16.50 26.37
N VAL A 243 -1.80 15.22 25.95
CA VAL A 243 -2.36 14.78 24.66
C VAL A 243 -3.86 15.03 24.57
N PHE A 244 -4.63 14.66 25.60
CA PHE A 244 -6.08 14.88 25.56
C PHE A 244 -6.47 16.36 25.67
N ALA A 245 -5.70 17.17 26.42
CA ALA A 245 -5.88 18.62 26.45
C ALA A 245 -5.61 19.24 25.07
N GLU A 246 -4.57 18.79 24.38
CA GLU A 246 -4.22 19.21 23.03
C GLU A 246 -5.33 18.85 22.04
N TYR A 247 -5.76 17.59 22.00
CA TYR A 247 -6.88 17.17 21.15
C TYR A 247 -8.16 17.97 21.42
N SER A 248 -8.48 18.23 22.69
CA SER A 248 -9.65 19.03 23.05
C SER A 248 -9.56 20.45 22.51
N ARG A 249 -8.38 21.09 22.59
CA ARG A 249 -8.11 22.42 22.04
C ARG A 249 -8.24 22.44 20.52
N LEU A 250 -7.62 21.48 19.83
CA LEU A 250 -7.66 21.38 18.37
C LEU A 250 -9.09 21.15 17.84
N ILE A 251 -9.86 20.27 18.49
CA ILE A 251 -11.24 19.99 18.07
C ILE A 251 -12.18 21.17 18.40
N ALA A 252 -11.94 21.88 19.49
CA ALA A 252 -12.74 23.05 19.86
C ALA A 252 -12.53 24.26 18.93
N SER A 253 -11.36 24.38 18.28
CA SER A 253 -11.10 25.46 17.32
C SER A 253 -11.82 25.26 15.98
N LEU A 254 -12.38 24.07 15.73
CA LEU A 254 -13.06 23.73 14.49
C LEU A 254 -14.58 23.81 14.61
N LYS A 255 -15.24 24.24 13.51
CA LYS A 255 -16.70 24.10 13.38
C LYS A 255 -17.08 22.60 13.41
N PRO A 256 -18.25 22.22 13.96
CA PRO A 256 -18.63 20.81 14.11
C PRO A 256 -18.56 19.99 12.82
N ARG A 257 -18.93 20.58 11.67
CA ARG A 257 -18.87 19.90 10.37
C ARG A 257 -17.43 19.60 9.90
N HIS A 258 -16.45 20.40 10.32
CA HIS A 258 -15.04 20.22 9.98
C HIS A 258 -14.34 19.26 10.96
N ALA A 259 -14.71 19.33 12.26
CA ALA A 259 -14.19 18.42 13.29
C ALA A 259 -14.48 16.94 12.99
N LYS A 260 -15.60 16.65 12.30
CA LYS A 260 -15.94 15.29 11.82
C LYS A 260 -14.94 14.73 10.79
N ASN A 261 -14.12 15.58 10.19
CA ASN A 261 -13.05 15.18 9.26
C ASN A 261 -11.70 15.00 9.98
N VAL A 262 -11.68 14.92 11.31
CA VAL A 262 -10.46 14.68 12.09
C VAL A 262 -10.51 13.28 12.73
N TRP A 263 -9.40 12.56 12.64
CA TRP A 263 -9.12 11.28 13.28
C TRP A 263 -8.03 11.47 14.31
N ILE A 264 -8.29 11.09 15.56
CA ILE A 264 -7.31 11.16 16.66
C ILE A 264 -7.10 9.78 17.27
N VAL A 265 -5.92 9.56 17.85
CA VAL A 265 -5.53 8.26 18.41
C VAL A 265 -5.48 8.35 19.93
N VAL A 266 -6.25 7.51 20.61
CA VAL A 266 -6.18 7.37 22.07
C VAL A 266 -4.76 6.94 22.44
N PRO A 267 -4.05 7.69 23.33
CA PRO A 267 -2.80 7.23 23.93
C PRO A 267 -3.00 5.88 24.59
N ASP A 268 -2.02 5.00 24.40
CA ASP A 268 -2.08 3.63 24.92
C ASP A 268 -0.70 3.21 25.44
N ASP A 269 -0.66 2.11 26.18
CA ASP A 269 0.56 1.46 26.63
C ASP A 269 0.76 0.14 25.87
N VAL A 270 1.79 0.13 25.02
CA VAL A 270 2.14 -1.06 24.21
C VAL A 270 2.66 -2.23 25.05
N ALA A 271 3.09 -1.97 26.30
CA ALA A 271 3.73 -2.92 27.19
C ALA A 271 2.83 -3.43 28.31
N SER A 272 1.75 -2.71 28.67
CA SER A 272 0.81 -3.13 29.73
C SER A 272 -0.66 -2.97 29.31
N ASN A 273 -1.35 -4.10 29.21
CA ASN A 273 -2.79 -4.14 28.96
C ASN A 273 -3.60 -3.55 30.14
N GLU A 274 -3.09 -3.62 31.37
CA GLU A 274 -3.72 -3.04 32.56
C GLU A 274 -3.62 -1.51 32.54
N ASN A 275 -2.44 -0.96 32.24
CA ASN A 275 -2.24 0.48 32.13
C ASN A 275 -3.06 1.08 30.99
N ALA A 276 -3.20 0.37 29.86
CA ALA A 276 -4.13 0.73 28.78
C ALA A 276 -5.56 0.97 29.30
N VAL A 277 -6.08 0.06 30.14
CA VAL A 277 -7.40 0.20 30.76
C VAL A 277 -7.44 1.38 31.74
N GLU A 278 -6.38 1.59 32.52
CA GLU A 278 -6.29 2.70 33.47
C GLU A 278 -6.29 4.07 32.77
N ILE A 279 -5.55 4.22 31.67
CA ILE A 279 -5.55 5.42 30.83
C ILE A 279 -6.99 5.70 30.34
N LEU A 280 -7.68 4.67 29.84
CA LEU A 280 -9.07 4.82 29.39
C LEU A 280 -10.01 5.20 30.53
N ARG A 281 -9.84 4.61 31.71
CA ARG A 281 -10.64 4.93 32.90
C ARG A 281 -10.46 6.39 33.31
N LYS A 282 -9.20 6.85 33.40
CA LYS A 282 -8.85 8.24 33.73
C LYS A 282 -9.46 9.24 32.75
N HIS A 283 -9.40 8.94 31.45
CA HIS A 283 -9.80 9.87 30.38
C HIS A 283 -11.18 9.58 29.75
N SER A 284 -11.95 8.63 30.29
CA SER A 284 -13.21 8.14 29.72
C SER A 284 -14.18 9.26 29.34
N ARG A 285 -14.31 10.29 30.19
CA ARG A 285 -15.19 11.44 29.92
C ARG A 285 -14.72 12.24 28.70
N GLN A 286 -13.42 12.54 28.61
CA GLN A 286 -12.84 13.30 27.50
C GLN A 286 -12.92 12.52 26.20
N ILE A 287 -12.57 11.23 26.21
CA ILE A 287 -12.67 10.34 25.04
C ILE A 287 -14.09 10.32 24.49
N ARG A 288 -15.10 10.11 25.35
CA ARG A 288 -16.52 10.10 24.94
C ARG A 288 -16.99 11.45 24.42
N GLN A 289 -16.49 12.57 24.94
CA GLN A 289 -16.81 13.90 24.42
C GLN A 289 -16.19 14.14 23.04
N LEU A 290 -14.93 13.73 22.84
CA LEU A 290 -14.23 13.82 21.56
C LEU A 290 -14.92 12.94 20.50
N ALA A 291 -15.30 11.70 20.86
CA ALA A 291 -15.99 10.77 19.95
C ALA A 291 -17.35 11.27 19.44
N LYS A 292 -17.96 12.26 20.11
CA LYS A 292 -19.18 12.94 19.61
C LYS A 292 -18.89 14.01 18.55
N LYS A 293 -17.64 14.48 18.48
CA LYS A 293 -17.22 15.64 17.65
C LYS A 293 -16.32 15.23 16.49
N CYS A 294 -15.47 14.24 16.68
CA CYS A 294 -14.49 13.73 15.71
C CYS A 294 -14.41 12.20 15.73
N ASN A 295 -13.56 11.62 14.87
CA ASN A 295 -13.32 10.19 14.84
C ASN A 295 -12.22 9.84 15.84
N VAL A 296 -12.54 9.03 16.83
CA VAL A 296 -11.58 8.56 17.83
C VAL A 296 -11.19 7.12 17.50
N ILE A 297 -9.89 6.87 17.38
CA ILE A 297 -9.32 5.54 17.15
C ILE A 297 -8.81 5.02 18.49
N LEU A 298 -9.27 3.83 18.87
CA LEU A 298 -8.82 3.11 20.06
C LEU A 298 -7.86 1.98 19.63
N PRO A 299 -6.54 2.14 19.84
CA PRO A 299 -5.60 1.04 19.63
C PRO A 299 -5.97 -0.16 20.53
N ILE A 300 -5.83 -1.37 19.99
CA ILE A 300 -5.89 -2.60 20.79
C ILE A 300 -4.63 -3.40 20.48
N HIS A 301 -3.76 -3.52 21.48
CA HIS A 301 -2.55 -4.32 21.39
C HIS A 301 -2.79 -5.80 21.69
N ARG A 302 -1.79 -6.63 21.37
CA ARG A 302 -1.83 -8.07 21.67
C ARG A 302 -2.03 -8.26 23.17
N ALA A 303 -2.90 -9.20 23.52
CA ALA A 303 -3.19 -9.61 24.88
C ALA A 303 -3.38 -11.13 24.92
N PRO A 304 -3.19 -11.80 26.08
CA PRO A 304 -3.46 -13.23 26.22
C PRO A 304 -4.87 -13.64 25.80
N ASP A 305 -5.87 -12.83 26.17
CA ASP A 305 -7.24 -12.88 25.64
C ASP A 305 -7.61 -11.52 25.05
N ILE A 306 -7.37 -11.37 23.74
CA ILE A 306 -7.64 -10.13 23.03
C ILE A 306 -9.12 -9.73 23.03
N ARG A 307 -10.04 -10.71 23.14
CA ARG A 307 -11.48 -10.44 23.19
C ARG A 307 -11.86 -9.83 24.52
N GLN A 308 -11.41 -10.44 25.61
CA GLN A 308 -11.70 -9.93 26.94
C GLN A 308 -11.05 -8.57 27.16
N HIS A 309 -9.81 -8.39 26.69
CA HIS A 309 -9.13 -7.10 26.76
C HIS A 309 -9.90 -6.00 26.02
N ALA A 310 -10.34 -6.26 24.79
CA ALA A 310 -11.16 -5.31 24.02
C ALA A 310 -12.49 -4.97 24.71
N LEU A 311 -13.16 -5.96 25.32
CA LEU A 311 -14.38 -5.74 26.08
C LEU A 311 -14.13 -4.90 27.34
N SER A 312 -13.03 -5.13 28.05
CA SER A 312 -12.63 -4.31 29.20
C SER A 312 -12.38 -2.85 28.81
N LEU A 313 -11.61 -2.60 27.74
CA LEU A 313 -11.39 -1.25 27.22
C LEU A 313 -12.71 -0.57 26.82
N MET A 314 -13.57 -1.27 26.09
CA MET A 314 -14.86 -0.72 25.66
C MET A 314 -15.84 -0.49 26.83
N SER A 315 -15.73 -1.27 27.91
CA SER A 315 -16.55 -1.06 29.11
C SER A 315 -16.26 0.29 29.78
N GLU A 316 -14.99 0.71 29.84
CA GLU A 316 -14.58 2.02 30.38
C GLU A 316 -15.14 3.18 29.54
N LEU A 317 -15.43 2.93 28.26
CA LEU A 317 -16.05 3.89 27.33
C LEU A 317 -17.57 3.76 27.24
N ASN A 318 -18.21 2.95 28.10
CA ASN A 318 -19.63 2.62 28.04
C ASN A 318 -20.06 2.15 26.64
N PHE A 319 -19.21 1.37 25.96
CA PHE A 319 -19.43 0.89 24.60
C PHE A 319 -19.72 2.02 23.59
N GLY A 320 -19.08 3.17 23.77
CA GLY A 320 -19.19 4.32 22.87
C GLY A 320 -18.65 4.02 21.46
N LYS A 321 -19.08 4.82 20.47
CA LYS A 321 -18.66 4.65 19.08
C LYS A 321 -17.22 5.12 18.88
N VAL A 322 -16.30 4.19 18.64
CA VAL A 322 -14.89 4.44 18.30
C VAL A 322 -14.49 3.58 17.10
N TRP A 323 -13.40 3.97 16.45
CA TRP A 323 -12.72 3.15 15.45
C TRP A 323 -11.80 2.15 16.14
N LEU A 324 -11.80 0.90 15.68
CA LEU A 324 -10.84 -0.10 16.12
C LEU A 324 -9.47 0.20 15.51
N GLY A 325 -8.48 0.55 16.32
CA GLY A 325 -7.09 0.73 15.91
C GLY A 325 -6.32 -0.59 15.94
N ILE A 326 -5.80 -1.01 14.79
CA ILE A 326 -5.06 -2.27 14.63
C ILE A 326 -3.59 -1.96 14.36
N PRO A 327 -2.70 -2.21 15.33
CA PRO A 327 -1.26 -2.11 15.13
C PRO A 327 -0.81 -3.11 14.07
N CYS A 328 -0.06 -2.64 13.06
CA CYS A 328 0.49 -3.51 12.01
C CYS A 328 2.02 -3.42 11.90
N LEU A 329 2.70 -2.78 12.85
CA LEU A 329 4.15 -2.62 12.80
C LEU A 329 4.87 -3.92 13.19
N THR A 330 5.76 -4.38 12.30
CA THR A 330 6.68 -5.49 12.57
C THR A 330 8.10 -5.02 12.25
N LYS A 331 8.98 -5.00 13.24
CA LYS A 331 10.42 -4.70 13.14
C LYS A 331 11.21 -5.78 13.87
N LYS A 332 12.50 -5.93 13.52
CA LYS A 332 13.40 -6.99 14.04
C LYS A 332 13.39 -7.16 15.57
N HIS A 333 13.17 -6.08 16.33
CA HIS A 333 13.17 -6.08 17.79
C HIS A 333 11.84 -5.59 18.40
N LEU A 334 10.81 -5.40 17.58
CA LEU A 334 9.51 -4.90 18.02
C LEU A 334 8.43 -5.39 17.06
N ASP A 335 7.69 -6.42 17.46
CA ASP A 335 6.52 -6.90 16.71
C ASP A 335 5.23 -6.59 17.48
N LEU A 336 4.55 -5.54 17.03
CA LEU A 336 3.26 -5.11 17.56
C LEU A 336 2.11 -5.62 16.70
N ALA A 337 2.38 -6.27 15.56
CA ALA A 337 1.37 -6.59 14.59
C ALA A 337 0.43 -7.69 15.07
N LEU A 338 -0.88 -7.42 15.03
CA LEU A 338 -1.88 -8.45 15.26
C LEU A 338 -1.95 -9.42 14.08
N SER A 339 -2.10 -10.71 14.39
CA SER A 339 -2.38 -11.79 13.45
C SER A 339 -3.79 -11.67 12.87
N ILE A 340 -4.05 -12.29 11.72
CA ILE A 340 -5.39 -12.31 11.10
C ILE A 340 -6.42 -12.94 12.06
N ARG A 341 -6.02 -13.94 12.83
CA ARG A 341 -6.84 -14.57 13.87
C ARG A 341 -7.29 -13.60 14.95
N GLU A 342 -6.36 -12.83 15.50
CA GLU A 342 -6.61 -11.82 16.53
C GLU A 342 -7.55 -10.71 15.99
N ILE A 343 -7.34 -10.27 14.75
CA ILE A 343 -8.19 -9.27 14.10
C ILE A 343 -9.62 -9.80 13.90
N ASP A 344 -9.78 -11.05 13.47
CA ASP A 344 -11.12 -11.66 13.27
C ASP A 344 -11.86 -11.79 14.61
N GLN A 345 -11.15 -12.09 15.69
CA GLN A 345 -11.72 -12.11 17.04
C GLN A 345 -12.24 -10.74 17.48
N LEU A 346 -11.58 -9.66 17.10
CA LEU A 346 -12.01 -8.29 17.42
C LEU A 346 -13.23 -7.87 16.58
N LEU A 347 -13.20 -8.13 15.28
CA LEU A 347 -14.29 -7.74 14.37
C LEU A 347 -15.58 -8.56 14.56
N THR A 348 -15.48 -9.74 15.19
CA THR A 348 -16.65 -10.55 15.58
C THR A 348 -17.31 -10.12 16.89
N LEU A 349 -16.70 -9.21 17.66
CA LEU A 349 -17.28 -8.76 18.94
C LEU A 349 -18.59 -8.00 18.73
N LYS A 350 -19.48 -8.16 19.70
CA LYS A 350 -20.76 -7.47 19.75
C LYS A 350 -20.85 -6.59 21.00
N SER A 351 -21.54 -5.47 20.87
CA SER A 351 -21.94 -4.65 22.01
C SER A 351 -22.98 -5.39 22.88
N PRO A 352 -23.28 -4.90 24.10
CA PRO A 352 -24.40 -5.40 24.90
C PRO A 352 -25.76 -5.32 24.19
N THR A 353 -25.91 -4.44 23.20
CA THR A 353 -27.12 -4.31 22.37
C THR A 353 -27.18 -5.33 21.22
N GLY A 354 -26.15 -6.16 21.05
CA GLY A 354 -26.08 -7.19 20.02
C GLY A 354 -25.60 -6.71 18.64
N GLU A 355 -25.35 -5.41 18.49
CA GLU A 355 -24.75 -4.81 17.29
C GLU A 355 -23.24 -5.11 17.22
N MET A 356 -22.64 -4.95 16.04
CA MET A 356 -21.19 -5.09 15.88
C MET A 356 -20.47 -4.03 16.73
N LEU A 357 -19.52 -4.48 17.55
CA LEU A 357 -18.79 -3.58 18.46
C LEU A 357 -17.92 -2.58 17.69
N PHE A 358 -17.28 -3.04 16.61
CA PHE A 358 -16.38 -2.25 15.79
C PHE A 358 -16.80 -2.26 14.32
N PRO A 359 -17.72 -1.36 13.90
CA PRO A 359 -18.09 -1.21 12.51
C PRO A 359 -17.04 -0.50 11.65
N ARG A 360 -15.97 -0.01 12.27
CA ARG A 360 -14.92 0.77 11.60
C ARG A 360 -13.56 0.37 12.13
N VAL A 361 -12.60 0.29 11.23
CA VAL A 361 -11.24 -0.17 11.52
C VAL A 361 -10.21 0.78 10.92
N HIS A 362 -9.19 1.07 11.72
CA HIS A 362 -8.02 1.83 11.33
C HIS A 362 -6.80 0.92 11.40
N PHE A 363 -6.09 0.75 10.29
CA PHE A 363 -4.86 -0.02 10.26
C PHE A 363 -3.63 0.87 10.34
N PHE A 364 -2.88 0.76 11.44
CA PHE A 364 -1.72 1.61 11.67
C PHE A 364 -0.51 1.19 10.82
N GLY A 365 0.15 2.17 10.20
CA GLY A 365 1.41 1.96 9.48
C GLY A 365 1.29 1.14 8.18
N MET A 366 0.12 1.13 7.52
CA MET A 366 -0.12 0.42 6.26
C MET A 366 -0.47 1.38 5.11
N SER A 367 0.03 1.09 3.91
CA SER A 367 -0.25 1.86 2.68
C SER A 367 -0.47 0.94 1.49
N GLU A 368 -0.83 1.52 0.34
CA GLU A 368 -0.90 0.82 -0.94
C GLU A 368 0.42 0.16 -1.38
N ALA A 369 1.56 0.55 -0.78
CA ALA A 369 2.86 -0.06 -1.03
C ALA A 369 3.24 -1.16 -0.02
N THR A 370 2.41 -1.40 1.00
CA THR A 370 2.63 -2.52 1.92
C THR A 370 2.54 -3.83 1.12
N TYR A 371 3.43 -4.79 1.43
CA TYR A 371 3.44 -6.10 0.77
C TYR A 371 2.03 -6.71 0.73
N LYS A 372 1.59 -7.15 -0.45
CA LYS A 372 0.25 -7.71 -0.69
C LYS A 372 -0.12 -8.81 0.31
N SER A 373 0.83 -9.71 0.61
CA SER A 373 0.67 -10.81 1.58
C SER A 373 0.33 -10.35 3.01
N LYS A 374 0.67 -9.11 3.38
CA LYS A 374 0.33 -8.51 4.67
C LYS A 374 -0.93 -7.66 4.60
N LEU A 375 -1.07 -6.86 3.54
CA LEU A 375 -2.15 -5.89 3.37
C LEU A 375 -3.49 -6.57 3.03
N ASN A 376 -3.49 -7.42 2.00
CA ASN A 376 -4.73 -7.92 1.41
C ASN A 376 -5.53 -8.84 2.33
N PRO A 377 -4.94 -9.75 3.13
CA PRO A 377 -5.70 -10.53 4.10
C PRO A 377 -6.44 -9.68 5.14
N ARG A 378 -5.85 -8.54 5.56
CA ARG A 378 -6.46 -7.59 6.50
C ARG A 378 -7.63 -6.84 5.87
N LEU A 379 -7.45 -6.40 4.63
CA LEU A 379 -8.52 -5.73 3.87
C LEU A 379 -9.66 -6.69 3.55
N LEU A 380 -9.35 -7.93 3.15
CA LEU A 380 -10.36 -8.97 2.94
C LEU A 380 -11.17 -9.21 4.21
N LEU A 381 -10.50 -9.30 5.36
CA LEU A 381 -11.16 -9.52 6.63
C LEU A 381 -12.10 -8.36 7.01
N ALA A 382 -11.67 -7.12 6.81
CA ALA A 382 -12.54 -5.96 7.01
C ALA A 382 -13.76 -5.99 6.06
N ASP A 383 -13.54 -6.33 4.79
CA ASP A 383 -14.62 -6.47 3.81
C ASP A 383 -15.61 -7.60 4.19
N LEU A 384 -15.14 -8.73 4.72
CA LEU A 384 -15.99 -9.84 5.18
C LEU A 384 -16.91 -9.43 6.34
N HIS A 385 -16.47 -8.48 7.17
CA HIS A 385 -17.24 -7.92 8.28
C HIS A 385 -17.99 -6.64 7.92
N ASN A 386 -17.90 -6.19 6.67
CA ASN A 386 -18.47 -4.92 6.19
C ASN A 386 -18.03 -3.71 7.04
N ALA A 387 -16.77 -3.70 7.46
CA ALA A 387 -16.20 -2.62 8.27
C ALA A 387 -15.70 -1.48 7.37
N GLU A 388 -15.96 -0.22 7.74
CA GLU A 388 -15.33 0.93 7.11
C GLU A 388 -13.83 0.93 7.41
N VAL A 389 -12.99 1.19 6.41
CA VAL A 389 -11.53 1.07 6.56
C VAL A 389 -10.82 2.41 6.38
N SER A 390 -9.93 2.71 7.31
CA SER A 390 -8.90 3.72 7.14
C SER A 390 -7.51 3.15 7.39
N LEU A 391 -6.50 3.71 6.74
CA LEU A 391 -5.11 3.30 6.87
C LEU A 391 -4.22 4.52 6.91
N ASP A 392 -3.13 4.43 7.65
CA ASP A 392 -2.16 5.51 7.79
C ASP A 392 -0.75 4.95 7.62
N CYS A 393 0.12 5.65 6.91
CA CYS A 393 1.52 5.23 6.79
C CYS A 393 2.43 6.41 6.51
N CYS A 394 3.59 6.42 7.15
CA CYS A 394 4.61 7.45 6.97
C CYS A 394 5.24 7.36 5.56
N ARG A 395 4.67 8.08 4.60
CA ARG A 395 5.10 8.04 3.18
C ARG A 395 6.32 8.89 2.93
N THR A 396 6.51 9.97 3.68
CA THR A 396 7.52 10.95 3.35
C THR A 396 8.94 10.38 3.36
N ALA A 397 9.32 9.68 4.44
CA ALA A 397 10.66 9.08 4.54
C ALA A 397 10.87 7.89 3.59
N SER A 398 9.79 7.24 3.14
CA SER A 398 9.85 6.14 2.17
C SER A 398 9.87 6.62 0.72
N VAL A 399 9.47 7.86 0.45
CA VAL A 399 9.47 8.49 -0.88
C VAL A 399 10.72 9.33 -1.13
N PHE A 400 11.32 9.89 -0.08
CA PHE A 400 12.52 10.74 -0.16
C PHE A 400 13.71 10.13 0.56
N GLY A 401 14.92 10.40 0.05
CA GLY A 401 16.19 9.89 0.54
C GLY A 401 16.89 8.99 -0.48
N LYS A 402 17.98 8.35 -0.04
CA LYS A 402 18.81 7.46 -0.84
C LYS A 402 18.68 6.02 -0.33
N THR A 403 18.75 5.07 -1.25
CA THR A 403 18.87 3.63 -0.98
C THR A 403 20.17 3.12 -1.59
N THR A 404 20.51 1.84 -1.35
CA THR A 404 21.63 1.18 -2.03
C THR A 404 21.50 1.23 -3.55
N ASN A 405 20.27 1.24 -4.08
CA ASN A 405 19.96 1.22 -5.51
C ASN A 405 19.74 2.63 -6.10
N GLY A 406 20.16 3.69 -5.39
CA GLY A 406 20.04 5.08 -5.84
C GLY A 406 18.97 5.90 -5.11
N LEU A 407 18.58 7.03 -5.71
CA LEU A 407 17.60 7.95 -5.13
C LEU A 407 16.19 7.33 -5.15
N ARG A 408 15.44 7.54 -4.07
CA ARG A 408 14.00 7.20 -4.04
C ARG A 408 13.25 8.09 -5.02
N LYS A 409 12.08 7.63 -5.48
CA LYS A 409 11.27 8.30 -6.52
C LYS A 409 11.04 9.79 -6.28
N GLY A 410 10.73 10.21 -5.05
CA GLY A 410 10.53 11.63 -4.73
C GLY A 410 11.81 12.45 -4.78
N SER A 411 12.94 11.89 -4.32
CA SER A 411 14.25 12.55 -4.44
C SER A 411 14.71 12.65 -5.88
N GLN A 412 14.46 11.63 -6.70
CA GLN A 412 14.75 11.67 -8.13
C GLN A 412 13.92 12.75 -8.82
N LEU A 413 12.60 12.78 -8.58
CA LEU A 413 11.73 13.79 -9.18
C LEU A 413 12.09 15.21 -8.72
N ALA A 414 12.37 15.41 -7.43
CA ALA A 414 12.82 16.71 -6.93
C ALA A 414 14.15 17.15 -7.57
N LYS A 415 15.07 16.22 -7.86
CA LYS A 415 16.30 16.51 -8.62
C LYS A 415 15.97 16.93 -10.05
N ASN A 416 15.12 16.18 -10.74
CA ASN A 416 14.70 16.49 -12.11
C ASN A 416 14.01 17.86 -12.18
N LEU A 417 13.11 18.18 -11.26
CA LEU A 417 12.43 19.48 -11.20
C LEU A 417 13.39 20.66 -11.02
N LYS A 418 14.46 20.48 -10.22
CA LYS A 418 15.52 21.49 -10.10
C LYS A 418 16.27 21.69 -11.41
N GLU A 419 16.63 20.58 -12.06
CA GLU A 419 17.33 20.61 -13.34
C GLU A 419 16.47 21.24 -14.44
N ASP A 420 15.19 20.88 -14.52
CA ASP A 420 14.21 21.42 -15.46
C ASP A 420 13.98 22.91 -15.24
N HIS A 421 13.90 23.37 -13.99
CA HIS A 421 13.77 24.80 -13.67
C HIS A 421 14.95 25.62 -14.17
N VAL A 422 16.17 25.09 -14.00
CA VAL A 422 17.39 25.72 -14.49
C VAL A 422 17.45 25.66 -16.03
N LYS A 423 17.13 24.50 -16.62
CA LYS A 423 17.05 24.33 -18.08
C LYS A 423 16.10 25.31 -18.73
N GLN A 424 14.92 25.54 -18.14
CA GLN A 424 13.94 26.50 -18.65
C GLN A 424 14.46 27.94 -18.64
N GLN A 425 15.19 28.35 -17.60
CA GLN A 425 15.80 29.68 -17.54
C GLN A 425 16.89 29.83 -18.60
N VAL A 426 17.79 28.84 -18.71
CA VAL A 426 18.88 28.87 -19.69
C VAL A 426 18.33 28.88 -21.10
N THR A 427 17.42 27.97 -21.44
CA THR A 427 16.86 27.87 -22.79
C THR A 427 16.02 29.09 -23.19
N LYS A 428 15.49 29.87 -22.23
CA LYS A 428 14.80 31.13 -22.51
C LYS A 428 15.73 32.36 -22.48
N SER A 429 16.99 32.20 -22.09
CA SER A 429 17.94 33.31 -22.02
C SER A 429 18.30 33.83 -23.41
N LYS A 430 18.63 35.12 -23.49
CA LYS A 430 19.10 35.77 -24.72
C LYS A 430 20.34 35.07 -25.28
N GLY A 431 21.33 34.80 -24.42
CA GLY A 431 22.56 34.11 -24.82
C GLY A 431 22.32 32.74 -25.43
N TYR A 432 21.37 31.95 -24.92
CA TYR A 432 21.01 30.67 -25.54
C TYR A 432 20.25 30.85 -26.85
N GLN A 433 19.27 31.75 -26.91
CA GLN A 433 18.41 31.92 -28.07
C GLN A 433 19.17 32.50 -29.27
N GLU A 434 20.07 33.45 -29.04
CA GLU A 434 20.82 34.12 -30.10
C GLU A 434 21.98 33.27 -30.64
N TRP A 435 22.46 32.29 -29.87
CA TRP A 435 23.58 31.44 -30.28
C TRP A 435 23.17 30.50 -31.42
N THR A 436 23.46 30.88 -32.66
CA THR A 436 23.07 30.14 -33.87
C THR A 436 24.27 29.46 -34.51
N PHE A 437 24.01 28.52 -35.43
CA PHE A 437 25.04 27.87 -36.24
C PHE A 437 25.98 28.89 -36.91
N ASN A 438 25.43 29.98 -37.44
CA ASN A 438 26.23 31.03 -38.07
C ASN A 438 27.15 31.74 -37.06
N MET A 439 26.67 32.01 -35.84
CA MET A 439 27.52 32.59 -34.80
C MET A 439 28.66 31.65 -34.39
N GLU A 440 28.39 30.34 -34.32
CA GLU A 440 29.39 29.35 -33.92
C GLU A 440 30.50 29.16 -34.97
N PHE A 441 30.14 29.09 -36.25
CA PHE A 441 31.09 28.70 -37.31
C PHE A 441 31.56 29.84 -38.22
N HIS A 442 30.92 31.00 -38.19
CA HIS A 442 31.25 32.13 -39.10
C HIS A 442 31.69 33.39 -38.34
N ASN A 443 31.82 33.33 -37.02
CA ASN A 443 32.43 34.40 -36.24
C ASN A 443 33.94 34.15 -36.11
N PRO A 444 34.80 34.98 -36.73
CA PRO A 444 36.25 34.78 -36.71
C PRO A 444 36.88 34.91 -35.30
N GLU A 445 36.15 35.49 -34.34
CA GLU A 445 36.65 35.77 -32.99
C GLU A 445 36.25 34.72 -31.94
N SER A 446 35.46 33.70 -32.30
CA SER A 446 34.99 32.67 -31.35
C SER A 446 35.29 31.26 -31.82
N SER A 447 35.97 30.47 -30.99
CA SER A 447 36.06 29.02 -31.17
C SER A 447 34.68 28.37 -31.00
N PRO A 448 34.39 27.26 -31.70
CA PRO A 448 33.14 26.54 -31.51
C PRO A 448 32.94 26.15 -30.04
N PHE A 449 31.76 26.47 -29.51
CA PHE A 449 31.42 26.33 -28.10
C PHE A 449 30.51 25.13 -27.84
N VAL A 450 29.53 24.88 -28.71
CA VAL A 450 28.58 23.78 -28.62
C VAL A 450 29.18 22.50 -29.20
N THR A 451 29.88 22.60 -30.33
CA THR A 451 30.21 21.43 -31.15
C THR A 451 31.68 21.01 -31.11
N ALA A 452 32.60 21.84 -30.60
CA ALA A 452 34.04 21.54 -30.57
C ALA A 452 34.35 20.16 -29.98
N ASP A 453 33.95 19.92 -28.73
CA ASP A 453 34.22 18.64 -28.05
C ASP A 453 33.62 17.44 -28.81
N PHE A 454 32.51 17.64 -29.54
CA PHE A 454 31.89 16.58 -30.32
C PHE A 454 32.71 16.26 -31.58
N TYR A 455 33.22 17.26 -32.31
CA TYR A 455 34.08 17.01 -33.47
C TYR A 455 35.46 16.50 -33.07
N ASP A 456 36.00 16.94 -31.92
CA ASP A 456 37.28 16.47 -31.40
C ASP A 456 37.26 14.96 -31.08
N MET A 457 36.08 14.39 -30.81
CA MET A 457 35.90 12.94 -30.61
C MET A 457 36.02 12.11 -31.90
N ILE A 458 36.08 12.73 -33.09
CA ILE A 458 36.31 12.03 -34.36
C ILE A 458 37.82 11.70 -34.46
N ASN A 459 38.24 10.75 -33.65
CA ASN A 459 39.60 10.25 -33.56
C ASN A 459 39.58 8.74 -33.25
N THR A 460 40.73 8.09 -33.34
CA THR A 460 40.87 6.63 -33.16
C THR A 460 40.41 6.13 -31.80
N ASP A 461 40.46 6.98 -30.77
CA ASP A 461 40.23 6.57 -29.39
C ASP A 461 38.77 6.76 -28.96
N GLN A 462 38.04 7.68 -29.59
CA GLN A 462 36.72 8.12 -29.14
C GLN A 462 35.59 7.95 -30.16
N ILE A 463 35.88 7.48 -31.38
CA ILE A 463 34.89 7.37 -32.46
C ILE A 463 33.67 6.52 -32.09
N LEU A 464 33.84 5.45 -31.30
CA LEU A 464 32.69 4.61 -30.89
C LEU A 464 31.74 5.38 -29.98
N LEU A 465 32.28 6.17 -29.04
CA LEU A 465 31.49 7.06 -28.18
C LEU A 465 30.87 8.22 -28.99
N TRP A 466 31.56 8.70 -30.02
CA TRP A 466 31.03 9.70 -30.94
C TRP A 466 29.75 9.22 -31.61
N TRP A 467 29.73 7.97 -32.10
CA TRP A 467 28.56 7.38 -32.72
C TRP A 467 27.37 7.24 -31.75
N ASP A 468 27.62 6.92 -30.48
CA ASP A 468 26.59 6.92 -29.45
C ASP A 468 25.98 8.32 -29.26
N VAL A 469 26.82 9.35 -29.19
CA VAL A 469 26.39 10.76 -29.04
C VAL A 469 25.67 11.25 -30.30
N TYR A 470 26.17 10.92 -31.49
CA TYR A 470 25.56 11.25 -32.78
C TYR A 470 24.15 10.66 -32.87
N ASN A 471 24.00 9.36 -32.60
CA ASN A 471 22.70 8.69 -32.65
C ASN A 471 21.74 9.20 -31.59
N LEU A 472 22.24 9.62 -30.42
CA LEU A 472 21.44 10.28 -29.40
C LEU A 472 20.93 11.66 -29.87
N ALA A 473 21.78 12.48 -30.50
CA ALA A 473 21.41 13.76 -31.07
C ALA A 473 20.40 13.60 -32.22
N MET A 474 20.59 12.59 -33.07
CA MET A 474 19.74 12.32 -34.24
C MET A 474 18.46 11.53 -33.91
N LYS A 475 18.13 11.31 -32.64
CA LYS A 475 16.96 10.51 -32.22
C LYS A 475 15.62 10.97 -32.82
N ASN A 476 15.47 12.27 -33.08
CA ASN A 476 14.25 12.83 -33.69
C ASN A 476 14.33 12.92 -35.22
N HIS A 477 15.43 12.43 -35.81
CA HIS A 477 15.71 12.41 -37.24
C HIS A 477 16.10 10.99 -37.70
N PRO A 478 15.16 10.02 -37.71
CA PRO A 478 15.49 8.61 -37.94
C PRO A 478 16.21 8.32 -39.26
N MET A 479 15.99 9.14 -40.29
CA MET A 479 16.66 9.03 -41.60
C MET A 479 18.14 9.41 -41.57
N LEU A 480 18.59 10.08 -40.52
CA LEU A 480 19.99 10.50 -40.32
C LEU A 480 20.68 9.65 -39.25
N GLN A 481 19.98 8.74 -38.57
CA GLN A 481 20.58 7.84 -37.59
C GLN A 481 21.34 6.71 -38.30
N GLU A 482 22.48 6.34 -37.74
CA GLU A 482 23.24 5.17 -38.20
C GLU A 482 22.79 3.95 -37.39
N SER A 483 22.31 2.93 -38.12
CA SER A 483 21.84 1.66 -37.55
C SER A 483 22.97 0.66 -37.34
N ARG A 484 24.10 0.84 -38.03
CA ARG A 484 25.30 0.01 -37.89
C ARG A 484 25.92 0.22 -36.51
N GLN A 485 26.26 -0.89 -35.85
CA GLN A 485 27.11 -0.87 -34.66
C GLN A 485 28.55 -1.06 -35.10
N TRP A 486 29.36 -0.03 -34.91
CA TRP A 486 30.79 -0.05 -35.23
C TRP A 486 31.56 -0.85 -34.17
N SER A 487 32.53 -1.64 -34.61
CA SER A 487 33.42 -2.41 -33.73
C SER A 487 34.84 -1.83 -33.72
N GLU A 488 35.66 -2.26 -32.75
CA GLU A 488 37.07 -1.82 -32.62
C GLU A 488 37.92 -2.12 -33.87
N ASN A 489 37.50 -3.07 -34.71
CA ASN A 489 38.22 -3.43 -35.95
C ASN A 489 37.83 -2.55 -37.16
N GLU A 490 36.87 -1.64 -37.00
CA GLU A 490 36.29 -0.81 -38.07
C GLU A 490 36.46 0.69 -37.78
N ILE A 491 37.43 1.06 -36.93
CA ILE A 491 37.64 2.43 -36.47
C ILE A 491 37.91 3.40 -37.62
N ASP A 492 38.76 3.02 -38.58
CA ASP A 492 39.11 3.88 -39.72
C ASP A 492 37.89 4.15 -40.62
N ASP A 493 37.11 3.11 -40.93
CA ASP A 493 35.85 3.22 -41.68
C ASP A 493 34.83 4.09 -40.92
N ALA A 494 34.74 3.91 -39.59
CA ALA A 494 33.83 4.67 -38.74
C ALA A 494 34.17 6.17 -38.73
N ILE A 495 35.46 6.51 -38.71
CA ILE A 495 35.96 7.89 -38.81
C ILE A 495 35.65 8.49 -40.18
N GLU A 496 35.91 7.74 -41.26
CA GLU A 496 35.65 8.20 -42.62
C GLU A 496 34.16 8.50 -42.82
N VAL A 497 33.28 7.60 -42.37
CA VAL A 497 31.83 7.81 -42.46
C VAL A 497 31.39 8.99 -41.60
N ALA A 498 31.94 9.16 -40.39
CA ALA A 498 31.63 10.31 -39.54
C ALA A 498 31.96 11.65 -40.24
N TRP A 499 33.15 11.77 -40.84
CA TRP A 499 33.54 12.96 -41.61
C TRP A 499 32.68 13.17 -42.86
N ASN A 500 32.30 12.10 -43.56
CA ASN A 500 31.43 12.19 -44.73
C ASN A 500 30.01 12.64 -44.39
N LEU A 501 29.50 12.29 -43.22
CA LEU A 501 28.20 12.74 -42.75
C LEU A 501 28.23 14.19 -42.29
N THR A 502 29.21 14.55 -41.48
CA THR A 502 29.31 15.91 -40.93
C THR A 502 29.75 16.95 -41.95
N SER A 503 30.47 16.57 -43.00
CA SER A 503 30.77 17.51 -44.11
C SER A 503 29.51 18.00 -44.86
N GLN A 504 28.35 17.39 -44.64
CA GLN A 504 27.08 17.84 -45.22
C GLN A 504 26.47 18.96 -44.38
N ARG A 505 26.40 20.17 -44.94
CA ARG A 505 25.84 21.36 -44.27
C ARG A 505 24.48 21.14 -43.62
N THR A 506 23.58 20.39 -44.25
CA THR A 506 22.26 20.10 -43.69
C THR A 506 22.33 19.27 -42.42
N VAL A 507 23.23 18.26 -42.39
CA VAL A 507 23.47 17.42 -41.22
C VAL A 507 24.09 18.24 -40.10
N ASP A 508 25.10 19.06 -40.42
CA ASP A 508 25.81 19.92 -39.47
C ASP A 508 24.89 20.93 -38.77
N VAL A 509 23.97 21.57 -39.52
CA VAL A 509 23.00 22.51 -38.92
C VAL A 509 22.06 21.79 -37.96
N ILE A 510 21.56 20.60 -38.33
CA ILE A 510 20.68 19.80 -37.47
C ILE A 510 21.44 19.33 -36.24
N LEU A 511 22.66 18.82 -36.44
CA LEU A 511 23.54 18.33 -35.40
C LEU A 511 23.86 19.44 -34.39
N PHE A 512 24.18 20.65 -34.86
CA PHE A 512 24.35 21.81 -34.00
C PHE A 512 23.11 22.08 -33.14
N GLU A 513 21.91 22.13 -33.73
CA GLU A 513 20.68 22.42 -32.99
C GLU A 513 20.37 21.34 -31.94
N GLU A 514 20.58 20.07 -32.26
CA GLU A 514 20.36 18.97 -31.31
C GLU A 514 21.45 18.92 -30.22
N LEU A 515 22.73 19.11 -30.58
CA LEU A 515 23.81 19.22 -29.61
C LEU A 515 23.64 20.43 -28.69
N LYS A 516 23.16 21.56 -29.20
CA LYS A 516 22.83 22.75 -28.39
C LYS A 516 21.73 22.46 -27.37
N LYS A 517 20.75 21.61 -27.71
CA LYS A 517 19.71 21.15 -26.77
C LYS A 517 20.25 20.18 -25.73
N LEU A 518 21.13 19.27 -26.12
CA LEU A 518 21.79 18.31 -25.22
C LEU A 518 22.75 19.02 -24.25
N ASN A 519 23.55 19.96 -24.76
CA ASN A 519 24.58 20.71 -24.04
C ASN A 519 24.09 22.04 -23.47
N TRP A 520 22.77 22.19 -23.28
CA TRP A 520 22.15 23.40 -22.73
C TRP A 520 22.85 23.89 -21.45
N ALA A 521 23.36 22.96 -20.62
CA ALA A 521 24.00 23.28 -19.35
C ALA A 521 25.28 24.10 -19.50
N ARG A 522 25.97 24.06 -20.64
CA ARG A 522 27.15 24.91 -20.91
C ARG A 522 26.79 26.40 -20.91
N PHE A 523 25.56 26.73 -21.31
CA PHE A 523 25.07 28.11 -21.36
C PHE A 523 24.72 28.70 -19.98
N LYS A 524 24.82 27.94 -18.88
CA LYS A 524 24.56 28.46 -17.52
C LYS A 524 25.37 29.71 -17.20
N HIS A 525 26.63 29.77 -17.64
CA HIS A 525 27.52 30.92 -17.41
C HIS A 525 27.14 32.17 -18.20
N HIS A 526 26.28 32.03 -19.22
CA HIS A 526 25.80 33.12 -20.06
C HIS A 526 24.45 33.70 -19.57
N VAL A 527 23.99 33.27 -18.38
CA VAL A 527 22.76 33.75 -17.75
C VAL A 527 23.13 34.56 -16.50
N GLU A 528 22.91 35.87 -16.54
CA GLU A 528 23.34 36.80 -15.48
C GLU A 528 22.65 36.54 -14.13
N GLN A 529 21.41 36.05 -14.12
CA GLN A 529 20.60 35.86 -12.90
C GLN A 529 19.91 34.50 -12.87
N LEU A 530 20.71 33.44 -12.86
CA LEU A 530 20.18 32.08 -12.73
C LEU A 530 19.71 31.83 -11.29
N THR A 531 18.44 31.46 -11.13
CA THR A 531 17.88 31.11 -9.82
C THR A 531 17.71 29.61 -9.67
N GLU A 532 18.06 29.07 -8.51
CA GLU A 532 17.81 27.67 -8.19
C GLU A 532 16.43 27.46 -7.59
N LEU A 533 15.76 26.37 -7.98
CA LEU A 533 14.53 25.96 -7.33
C LEU A 533 14.85 25.53 -5.90
N SER A 534 14.22 26.20 -4.93
CA SER A 534 14.47 25.96 -3.51
C SER A 534 14.23 24.48 -3.15
N GLY A 535 14.95 23.97 -2.16
CA GLY A 535 14.74 22.59 -1.67
C GLY A 535 13.30 22.35 -1.19
N PHE A 536 12.66 23.41 -0.69
CA PHE A 536 11.25 23.43 -0.32
C PHE A 536 10.34 23.21 -1.53
N ASP A 537 10.46 24.04 -2.56
CA ASP A 537 9.58 24.00 -3.75
C ASP A 537 9.78 22.73 -4.55
N ALA A 538 11.03 22.28 -4.69
CA ALA A 538 11.35 21.02 -5.35
C ALA A 538 10.67 19.83 -4.66
N ARG A 539 10.69 19.81 -3.32
CA ARG A 539 10.04 18.76 -2.53
C ARG A 539 8.52 18.86 -2.59
N PHE A 540 7.96 20.06 -2.45
CA PHE A 540 6.53 20.29 -2.53
C PHE A 540 5.95 19.85 -3.89
N ASN A 541 6.57 20.28 -4.99
CA ASN A 541 6.15 19.94 -6.34
C ASN A 541 6.35 18.45 -6.63
N ALA A 542 7.45 17.84 -6.17
CA ALA A 542 7.65 16.41 -6.31
C ALA A 542 6.56 15.58 -5.59
N ILE A 543 6.15 15.99 -4.38
CA ILE A 543 5.03 15.34 -3.67
C ILE A 543 3.73 15.53 -4.46
N LYS A 544 3.44 16.77 -4.86
CA LYS A 544 2.22 17.11 -5.59
C LYS A 544 2.11 16.27 -6.87
N GLU A 545 3.16 16.18 -7.68
CA GLU A 545 3.17 15.41 -8.92
C GLU A 545 3.05 13.90 -8.69
N LEU A 546 3.76 13.35 -7.71
CA LEU A 546 3.73 11.90 -7.43
C LEU A 546 2.37 11.40 -6.96
N PHE A 547 1.61 12.23 -6.28
CA PHE A 547 0.37 11.82 -5.60
C PHE A 547 -0.90 12.44 -6.21
N MET A 548 -0.80 13.10 -7.35
CA MET A 548 -1.96 13.63 -8.07
C MET A 548 -2.76 12.49 -8.69
N THR A 549 -3.87 12.11 -8.06
CA THR A 549 -4.67 10.94 -8.43
C THR A 549 -5.62 11.15 -9.61
N ASN A 550 -5.77 12.38 -10.12
CA ASN A 550 -6.43 12.71 -11.38
C ASN A 550 -5.95 14.08 -11.87
N LYS A 551 -5.57 14.23 -13.15
CA LYS A 551 -5.04 15.48 -13.76
C LYS A 551 -5.99 16.71 -13.70
N LYS A 552 -7.17 16.61 -13.08
CA LYS A 552 -8.23 17.64 -13.14
C LYS A 552 -8.59 18.35 -11.83
N MET A 553 -8.04 17.98 -10.67
CA MET A 553 -8.37 18.69 -9.42
C MET A 553 -7.16 18.93 -8.54
N SER A 554 -6.31 19.87 -8.96
CA SER A 554 -5.39 20.53 -8.04
C SER A 554 -6.21 21.34 -7.04
N VAL A 555 -6.00 21.13 -5.74
CA VAL A 555 -6.57 22.01 -4.71
C VAL A 555 -5.57 23.13 -4.47
N GLN A 556 -6.01 24.39 -4.58
CA GLN A 556 -5.18 25.52 -4.22
C GLN A 556 -4.94 25.48 -2.70
N VAL A 557 -3.68 25.37 -2.29
CA VAL A 557 -3.29 25.48 -0.88
C VAL A 557 -2.85 26.91 -0.65
N GLN A 558 -3.60 27.66 0.16
CA GLN A 558 -3.17 28.98 0.59
C GLN A 558 -2.09 28.79 1.65
N MET A 559 -0.85 29.17 1.30
CA MET A 559 0.24 29.23 2.26
C MET A 559 -0.04 30.37 3.25
N PRO A 560 0.27 30.20 4.55
CA PRO A 560 0.28 31.30 5.48
C PRO A 560 1.22 32.39 4.95
N LEU A 561 0.78 33.65 4.99
CA LEU A 561 1.65 34.77 4.72
C LEU A 561 2.77 34.73 5.77
N ARG A 562 3.99 34.37 5.35
CA ARG A 562 5.16 34.58 6.18
C ARG A 562 5.38 36.08 6.25
N PHE A 563 4.93 36.71 7.34
CA PHE A 563 5.52 37.97 7.74
C PHE A 563 6.98 37.65 8.06
N CYS A 564 7.90 38.10 7.20
CA CYS A 564 9.31 38.18 7.56
C CYS A 564 9.38 39.06 8.82
N ALA A 565 9.69 38.44 9.95
CA ALA A 565 10.18 39.14 11.13
C ALA A 565 11.70 39.19 11.05
#